data_AF-A0A483THR9-F1
#
_entry.id   AF-A0A483THR9-F1
#
_cell.length_a   1.000
_cell.length_b   1.000
_cell.length_c   1.000
_cell.angle_alpha   90.00
_cell.angle_beta   90.00
_cell.angle_gamma   90.00
#
_symmetry.space_group_name_H-M   'P 1'
#
loop_
_entity.id
_entity.type
_entity.pdbx_description
1 polymer ?
#
loop_
_entity_poly.entity_id
_entity_poly.type
_entity_poly.pdbx_seq_one_letter_code
_entity_poly.pdbx_strand_id
1 'polypeptide(L)'
;LGFKEKWLKYIGKANKIREKILSLYKNTDGSFADRSQTSFVFAIYFDLCDDIESSLNELIDLIKKEQNVITCGIFGQSFAYEIFHRYGHNELILEWLRVEAGFKKMLKNDASTLKEFFGDNLNGSNNHAMFSSYSSWLFQALGGITVAEEAVGADVILISPSFTDTINFVDCWHQTIRGRIECRWRRYKKGIELVIKVPFNLKKCTLKLPKVYQLNKQLPAPIDCDTYHHFYDITDAGEIKVLL
;
A
#
# COMPACT_ATOMS: atom_id res chain seq x y z
N LEU A 1 7.86 -24.64 -0.64
CA LEU A 1 8.39 -25.72 -1.52
C LEU A 1 9.37 -26.69 -0.83
N GLY A 2 9.89 -26.40 0.37
CA GLY A 2 10.71 -27.39 1.13
C GLY A 2 12.17 -27.57 0.67
N PHE A 3 12.62 -26.92 -0.40
CA PHE A 3 13.98 -27.06 -0.93
C PHE A 3 15.04 -26.26 -0.15
N LYS A 4 15.40 -26.73 1.05
CA LYS A 4 16.34 -26.03 1.96
C LYS A 4 17.70 -25.70 1.31
N GLU A 5 18.29 -26.64 0.58
CA GLU A 5 19.59 -26.42 -0.09
C GLU A 5 19.51 -25.35 -1.18
N LYS A 6 18.44 -25.35 -1.99
CA LYS A 6 18.20 -24.31 -3.00
C LYS A 6 17.99 -22.96 -2.33
N TRP A 7 17.22 -22.92 -1.24
CA TRP A 7 17.01 -21.69 -0.46
C TRP A 7 18.35 -21.14 0.04
N LEU A 8 19.19 -21.95 0.71
CA LEU A 8 20.53 -21.56 1.17
C LEU A 8 21.41 -21.02 0.03
N LYS A 9 21.38 -21.69 -1.14
CA LYS A 9 22.12 -21.25 -2.32
C LYS A 9 21.65 -19.89 -2.82
N TYR A 10 20.33 -19.65 -2.91
CA TYR A 10 19.79 -18.41 -3.47
C TYR A 10 19.85 -17.24 -2.48
N ILE A 11 19.62 -17.47 -1.18
CA ILE A 11 19.79 -16.42 -0.17
C ILE A 11 21.26 -15.98 -0.08
N GLY A 12 22.21 -16.93 -0.19
CA GLY A 12 23.63 -16.60 -0.25
C GLY A 12 24.01 -15.76 -1.49
N LYS A 13 23.37 -16.00 -2.64
CA LYS A 13 23.55 -15.15 -3.83
C LYS A 13 22.92 -13.77 -3.66
N ALA A 14 21.71 -13.71 -3.10
CA ALA A 14 21.01 -12.46 -2.83
C ALA A 14 21.84 -11.56 -1.91
N ASN A 15 22.38 -12.11 -0.81
CA ASN A 15 23.24 -11.35 0.11
C ASN A 15 24.49 -10.82 -0.58
N LYS A 16 25.15 -11.61 -1.44
CA LYS A 16 26.32 -11.14 -2.22
C LYS A 16 25.95 -9.99 -3.17
N ILE A 17 24.78 -10.05 -3.80
CA ILE A 17 24.29 -8.97 -4.66
C ILE A 17 23.94 -7.73 -3.83
N ARG A 18 23.30 -7.91 -2.66
CA ARG A 18 22.99 -6.84 -1.71
C ARG A 18 24.25 -6.08 -1.30
N GLU A 19 25.30 -6.78 -0.87
CA GLU A 19 26.58 -6.15 -0.51
C GLU A 19 27.22 -5.40 -1.68
N LYS A 20 27.13 -5.96 -2.89
CA LYS A 20 27.61 -5.27 -4.09
C LYS A 20 26.81 -4.00 -4.41
N ILE A 21 25.49 -4.03 -4.25
CA ILE A 21 24.63 -2.86 -4.43
C ILE A 21 25.00 -1.78 -3.41
N LEU A 22 25.14 -2.15 -2.13
CA LEU A 22 25.55 -1.21 -1.09
C LEU A 22 26.91 -0.59 -1.38
N SER A 23 27.90 -1.39 -1.77
CA SER A 23 29.24 -0.90 -2.11
C SER A 23 29.26 0.05 -3.32
N LEU A 24 28.34 -0.10 -4.27
CA LEU A 24 28.33 0.70 -5.50
C LEU A 24 27.45 1.94 -5.40
N TYR A 25 26.36 1.87 -4.63
CA TYR A 25 25.29 2.85 -4.68
C TYR A 25 24.98 3.50 -3.34
N LYS A 26 25.52 3.03 -2.21
CA LYS A 26 25.36 3.74 -0.94
C LYS A 26 26.40 4.86 -0.84
N ASN A 27 25.93 6.07 -0.60
CA ASN A 27 26.77 7.24 -0.41
C ASN A 27 27.32 7.28 1.03
N THR A 28 28.37 8.08 1.25
CA THR A 28 29.02 8.22 2.56
C THR A 28 28.11 8.85 3.62
N ASP A 29 27.11 9.62 3.20
CA ASP A 29 26.09 10.23 4.06
C ASP A 29 24.90 9.29 4.37
N GLY A 30 24.94 8.05 3.88
CA GLY A 30 23.87 7.06 4.05
C GLY A 30 22.76 7.13 3.01
N SER A 31 22.76 8.14 2.14
CA SER A 31 21.83 8.23 0.99
C SER A 31 22.21 7.26 -0.14
N PHE A 32 21.42 7.22 -1.21
CA PHE A 32 21.61 6.26 -2.30
C PHE A 32 21.75 6.94 -3.67
N ALA A 33 22.70 6.46 -4.45
CA ALA A 33 23.02 6.82 -5.83
C ALA A 33 22.93 8.34 -6.06
N ASP A 34 22.06 8.78 -6.96
CA ASP A 34 21.87 10.18 -7.36
C ASP A 34 20.96 10.99 -6.42
N ARG A 35 20.53 10.41 -5.28
CA ARG A 35 19.61 11.03 -4.31
C ARG A 35 18.25 11.43 -4.91
N SER A 36 17.85 10.81 -6.01
CA SER A 36 16.50 10.99 -6.57
C SER A 36 15.43 10.25 -5.75
N GLN A 37 14.16 10.61 -5.96
CA GLN A 37 13.03 9.85 -5.40
C GLN A 37 13.14 8.35 -5.73
N THR A 38 13.56 8.01 -6.95
CA THR A 38 13.73 6.60 -7.37
C THR A 38 14.83 5.91 -6.55
N SER A 39 15.94 6.58 -6.30
CA SER A 39 17.03 6.01 -5.49
C SER A 39 16.60 5.70 -4.06
N PHE A 40 15.85 6.60 -3.41
CA PHE A 40 15.31 6.34 -2.08
C PHE A 40 14.24 5.25 -2.08
N VAL A 41 13.31 5.28 -3.04
CA VAL A 41 12.27 4.25 -3.17
C VAL A 41 12.89 2.87 -3.31
N PHE A 42 13.89 2.69 -4.18
CA PHE A 42 14.55 1.39 -4.34
C PHE A 42 15.31 0.97 -3.08
N ALA A 43 15.99 1.91 -2.42
CA ALA A 43 16.71 1.62 -1.19
C ALA A 43 15.80 1.16 -0.06
N ILE A 44 14.65 1.82 0.12
CA ILE A 44 13.64 1.46 1.13
C ILE A 44 12.96 0.15 0.76
N TYR A 45 12.52 -0.02 -0.50
CA TYR A 45 11.77 -1.19 -0.93
C TYR A 45 12.55 -2.50 -0.77
N PHE A 46 13.87 -2.46 -1.02
CA PHE A 46 14.75 -3.62 -0.92
C PHE A 46 15.50 -3.72 0.42
N ASP A 47 15.04 -3.01 1.46
CA ASP A 47 15.62 -3.03 2.81
C ASP A 47 17.15 -2.81 2.79
N LEU A 48 17.61 -1.82 2.01
CA LEU A 48 19.02 -1.46 1.86
C LEU A 48 19.44 -0.37 2.85
N CYS A 49 18.49 0.43 3.33
CA CYS A 49 18.73 1.51 4.27
C CYS A 49 19.11 0.99 5.66
N ASP A 50 20.05 1.65 6.32
CA ASP A 50 20.34 1.40 7.74
C ASP A 50 19.26 2.02 8.64
N ASP A 51 18.78 3.21 8.24
CA ASP A 51 17.72 3.97 8.88
C ASP A 51 16.61 4.25 7.87
N ILE A 52 15.53 3.49 7.99
CA ILE A 52 14.36 3.58 7.12
C ILE A 52 13.60 4.87 7.37
N GLU A 53 13.49 5.33 8.62
CA GLU A 53 12.70 6.52 8.97
C GLU A 53 13.35 7.78 8.38
N SER A 54 14.68 7.92 8.55
CA SER A 54 15.44 9.00 7.93
C SER A 54 15.33 8.98 6.40
N SER A 55 15.49 7.81 5.77
CA SER A 55 15.37 7.66 4.31
C SER A 55 13.97 7.99 3.79
N LEU A 56 12.93 7.61 4.55
CA LEU A 56 11.54 7.89 4.21
C LEU A 56 11.24 9.39 4.34
N ASN A 57 11.72 10.05 5.39
CA ASN A 57 11.56 11.49 5.55
C ASN A 57 12.22 12.28 4.40
N GLU A 58 13.43 11.90 3.99
CA GLU A 58 14.11 12.52 2.84
C GLU A 58 13.32 12.33 1.54
N LEU A 59 12.80 11.12 1.29
CA LEU A 59 11.92 10.86 0.13
C LEU A 59 10.67 11.74 0.15
N ILE A 60 10.02 11.89 1.32
CA ILE A 60 8.84 12.73 1.48
C ILE A 60 9.17 14.19 1.20
N ASP A 61 10.32 14.67 1.68
CA ASP A 61 10.74 16.07 1.46
C ASP A 61 11.07 16.34 -0.02
N LEU A 62 11.68 15.38 -0.72
CA LEU A 62 11.86 15.44 -2.18
C LEU A 62 10.52 15.54 -2.92
N ILE A 63 9.51 14.78 -2.51
CA ILE A 63 8.17 14.83 -3.12
C ILE A 63 7.50 16.18 -2.85
N LYS A 64 7.58 16.70 -1.62
CA LYS A 64 7.03 18.02 -1.28
C LYS A 64 7.71 19.14 -2.05
N LYS A 65 9.03 19.07 -2.22
CA LYS A 65 9.81 20.03 -3.03
C LYS A 65 9.34 20.06 -4.48
N GLU A 66 8.93 18.90 -5.01
CA GLU A 66 8.31 18.74 -6.32
C GLU A 66 6.78 18.97 -6.29
N GLN A 67 6.25 19.71 -5.31
CA GLN A 67 4.82 20.04 -5.20
C GLN A 67 3.91 18.80 -5.21
N ASN A 68 4.32 17.76 -4.47
CA ASN A 68 3.67 16.46 -4.38
C ASN A 68 3.67 15.63 -5.68
N VAL A 69 4.56 15.96 -6.63
CA VAL A 69 4.80 15.14 -7.82
C VAL A 69 5.71 13.96 -7.47
N ILE A 70 5.23 12.75 -7.75
CA ILE A 70 6.09 11.56 -7.78
C ILE A 70 6.80 11.53 -9.12
N THR A 71 8.12 11.75 -9.11
CA THR A 71 8.97 11.81 -10.31
C THR A 71 9.57 10.47 -10.70
N CYS A 72 9.21 9.41 -10.00
CA CYS A 72 9.70 8.06 -10.27
C CYS A 72 9.23 7.53 -11.64
N GLY A 73 10.05 6.69 -12.27
CA GLY A 73 9.61 5.84 -13.37
C GLY A 73 8.68 4.72 -12.89
N ILE A 74 8.27 3.83 -13.81
CA ILE A 74 7.22 2.81 -13.54
C ILE A 74 7.45 1.94 -12.32
N PHE A 75 8.68 1.45 -12.13
CA PHE A 75 9.01 0.59 -10.99
C PHE A 75 9.02 1.38 -9.69
N GLY A 76 9.67 2.54 -9.69
CA GLY A 76 9.71 3.42 -8.53
C GLY A 76 8.30 3.88 -8.12
N GLN A 77 7.43 4.19 -9.07
CA GLN A 77 6.06 4.60 -8.73
C GLN A 77 5.25 3.46 -8.12
N SER A 78 5.38 2.22 -8.62
CA SER A 78 4.75 1.05 -8.00
C SER A 78 5.23 0.84 -6.56
N PHE A 79 6.54 0.87 -6.34
CA PHE A 79 7.13 0.66 -5.03
C PHE A 79 6.82 1.81 -4.06
N ALA A 80 6.77 3.05 -4.55
CA ALA A 80 6.40 4.20 -3.73
C ALA A 80 5.00 4.03 -3.11
N TYR A 81 4.03 3.52 -3.86
CA TYR A 81 2.70 3.26 -3.32
C TYR A 81 2.70 2.20 -2.21
N GLU A 82 3.46 1.12 -2.40
CA GLU A 82 3.61 0.08 -1.37
C GLU A 82 4.31 0.63 -0.12
N ILE A 83 5.37 1.42 -0.28
CA ILE A 83 6.11 2.06 0.82
C ILE A 83 5.18 3.00 1.60
N PHE A 84 4.55 3.96 0.92
CA PHE A 84 3.71 4.93 1.61
C PHE A 84 2.53 4.26 2.31
N HIS A 85 1.93 3.23 1.72
CA HIS A 85 0.92 2.45 2.41
C HIS A 85 1.47 1.75 3.66
N ARG A 86 2.58 1.01 3.52
CA ARG A 86 3.23 0.24 4.59
C ARG A 86 3.60 1.10 5.79
N TYR A 87 4.10 2.32 5.54
CA TYR A 87 4.54 3.26 6.57
C TYR A 87 3.48 4.31 6.93
N GLY A 88 2.22 4.15 6.49
CA GLY A 88 1.10 4.99 6.95
C GLY A 88 0.97 6.37 6.28
N HIS A 89 1.70 6.62 5.20
CA HIS A 89 1.67 7.87 4.41
C HIS A 89 0.69 7.81 3.23
N ASN A 90 -0.49 7.19 3.40
CA ASN A 90 -1.50 7.07 2.34
C ASN A 90 -1.93 8.42 1.72
N GLU A 91 -1.86 9.51 2.49
CA GLU A 91 -2.21 10.84 2.00
C GLU A 91 -1.28 11.34 0.88
N LEU A 92 0.00 10.95 0.85
CA LEU A 92 0.90 11.31 -0.25
C LEU A 92 0.44 10.71 -1.58
N ILE A 93 -0.12 9.49 -1.54
CA ILE A 93 -0.68 8.84 -2.72
C ILE A 93 -1.95 9.58 -3.18
N LEU A 94 -2.84 9.94 -2.25
CA LEU A 94 -4.04 10.72 -2.54
C LEU A 94 -3.72 12.07 -3.17
N GLU A 95 -2.73 12.79 -2.61
CA GLU A 95 -2.27 14.07 -3.14
C GLU A 95 -1.70 13.90 -4.54
N TRP A 96 -0.78 12.95 -4.75
CA TRP A 96 -0.20 12.66 -6.05
C TRP A 96 -1.27 12.40 -7.13
N LEU A 97 -2.27 11.55 -6.83
CA LEU A 97 -3.35 11.23 -7.76
C LEU A 97 -4.22 12.45 -8.11
N ARG A 98 -4.15 13.53 -7.33
CA ARG A 98 -4.86 14.80 -7.56
C ARG A 98 -4.01 15.86 -8.26
N VAL A 99 -2.71 15.65 -8.42
CA VAL A 99 -1.81 16.60 -9.08
C VAL A 99 -2.08 16.67 -10.59
N GLU A 100 -2.17 17.88 -11.14
CA GLU A 100 -2.44 18.13 -12.56
C GLU A 100 -1.33 17.64 -13.51
N ALA A 101 -0.10 17.52 -13.03
CA ALA A 101 1.03 17.00 -13.78
C ALA A 101 1.08 15.46 -13.83
N GLY A 102 0.38 14.78 -12.91
CA GLY A 102 0.38 13.33 -12.73
C GLY A 102 -0.83 12.65 -13.36
N PHE A 103 -1.47 11.76 -12.59
CA PHE A 103 -2.59 10.93 -13.02
C PHE A 103 -3.70 11.70 -13.72
N LYS A 104 -4.08 12.89 -13.21
CA LYS A 104 -5.12 13.73 -13.84
C LYS A 104 -4.78 14.14 -15.27
N LYS A 105 -3.49 14.32 -15.59
CA LYS A 105 -3.06 14.67 -16.94
C LYS A 105 -3.41 13.57 -17.93
N MET A 106 -3.30 12.31 -17.51
CA MET A 106 -3.68 11.15 -18.33
C MET A 106 -5.18 11.09 -18.62
N LEU A 107 -6.02 11.68 -17.76
CA LEU A 107 -7.48 11.70 -17.91
C LEU A 107 -8.01 12.84 -18.81
N LYS A 108 -7.14 13.75 -19.27
CA LYS A 108 -7.55 14.86 -20.15
C LYS A 108 -7.99 14.33 -21.53
N ASN A 109 -8.77 15.14 -22.25
CA ASN A 109 -9.27 14.85 -23.60
C ASN A 109 -10.12 13.56 -23.67
N ASP A 110 -10.98 13.35 -22.67
CA ASP A 110 -11.91 12.21 -22.59
C ASP A 110 -11.23 10.83 -22.67
N ALA A 111 -9.96 10.74 -22.24
CA ALA A 111 -9.22 9.49 -22.22
C ALA A 111 -9.88 8.48 -21.26
N SER A 112 -10.23 7.30 -21.78
CA SER A 112 -10.83 6.20 -21.01
C SER A 112 -9.83 5.12 -20.60
N THR A 113 -8.55 5.27 -20.95
CA THR A 113 -7.45 4.35 -20.64
C THR A 113 -6.22 5.13 -20.17
N LEU A 114 -5.31 4.45 -19.46
CA LEU A 114 -4.02 5.05 -19.08
C LEU A 114 -3.11 5.14 -20.31
N LYS A 115 -2.40 6.26 -20.44
CA LYS A 115 -1.39 6.46 -21.50
C LYS A 115 -0.01 5.98 -21.02
N GLU A 116 0.89 5.72 -21.96
CA GLU A 116 2.30 5.38 -21.68
C GLU A 116 3.08 6.54 -21.04
N PHE A 117 2.63 7.78 -21.29
CA PHE A 117 3.21 8.99 -20.71
C PHE A 117 2.11 9.83 -20.06
N PHE A 118 2.46 10.61 -19.03
CA PHE A 118 1.48 11.51 -18.37
C PHE A 118 0.99 12.62 -19.31
N GLY A 119 1.79 13.04 -20.29
CA GLY A 119 1.42 14.01 -21.30
C GLY A 119 1.22 13.41 -22.68
N ASP A 120 0.75 14.24 -23.62
CA ASP A 120 0.60 13.83 -25.00
C ASP A 120 1.97 13.52 -25.63
N ASN A 121 2.05 12.35 -26.25
CA ASN A 121 3.22 11.87 -26.96
C ASN A 121 2.74 11.12 -28.20
N LEU A 122 3.06 11.65 -29.39
CA LEU A 122 2.60 11.09 -30.68
C LEU A 122 3.12 9.67 -30.92
N ASN A 123 4.23 9.29 -30.29
CA ASN A 123 4.83 7.97 -30.42
C ASN A 123 4.45 7.03 -29.26
N GLY A 124 3.69 7.51 -28.28
CA GLY A 124 3.31 6.74 -27.10
C GLY A 124 1.99 6.01 -27.27
N SER A 125 1.85 4.86 -26.63
CA SER A 125 0.56 4.17 -26.55
C SER A 125 -0.44 4.98 -25.72
N ASN A 126 -1.67 5.10 -26.20
CA ASN A 126 -2.79 5.67 -25.45
C ASN A 126 -3.52 4.64 -24.55
N ASN A 127 -3.04 3.40 -24.52
CA ASN A 127 -3.57 2.34 -23.67
C ASN A 127 -2.42 1.47 -23.14
N HIS A 128 -1.88 1.85 -21.98
CA HIS A 128 -0.72 1.23 -21.37
C HIS A 128 -0.88 1.12 -19.84
N ALA A 129 -0.74 -0.10 -19.31
CA ALA A 129 -1.04 -0.39 -17.90
C ALA A 129 0.05 0.02 -16.90
N MET A 130 1.20 0.56 -17.32
CA MET A 130 2.40 0.63 -16.48
C MET A 130 2.28 1.55 -15.25
N PHE A 131 1.31 2.46 -15.27
CA PHE A 131 0.99 3.36 -14.16
C PHE A 131 -0.27 2.96 -13.39
N SER A 132 -0.81 1.75 -13.59
CA SER A 132 -2.02 1.29 -12.92
C SER A 132 -1.81 0.79 -11.48
N SER A 133 -0.58 0.82 -10.95
CA SER A 133 -0.23 0.28 -9.63
C SER A 133 -1.00 0.92 -8.46
N TYR A 134 -1.53 2.14 -8.63
CA TYR A 134 -2.39 2.79 -7.62
C TYR A 134 -3.66 1.98 -7.36
N SER A 135 -4.09 1.14 -8.31
CA SER A 135 -5.24 0.26 -8.12
C SER A 135 -5.06 -0.67 -6.93
N SER A 136 -3.87 -1.27 -6.74
CA SER A 136 -3.59 -2.12 -5.57
C SER A 136 -3.78 -1.34 -4.26
N TRP A 137 -3.31 -0.09 -4.22
CA TRP A 137 -3.49 0.80 -3.09
C TRP A 137 -4.97 1.13 -2.82
N LEU A 138 -5.82 1.29 -3.83
CA LEU A 138 -7.27 1.47 -3.63
C LEU A 138 -7.88 0.29 -2.86
N PHE A 139 -7.48 -0.94 -3.18
CA PHE A 139 -7.97 -2.14 -2.48
C PHE A 139 -7.37 -2.28 -1.07
N GLN A 140 -6.05 -2.14 -0.95
CA GLN A 140 -5.31 -2.42 0.29
C GLN A 140 -5.42 -1.31 1.33
N ALA A 141 -5.45 -0.05 0.91
CA ALA A 141 -5.52 1.11 1.80
C ALA A 141 -6.96 1.59 1.98
N LEU A 142 -7.58 2.14 0.94
CA LEU A 142 -8.93 2.71 1.06
C LEU A 142 -9.97 1.63 1.36
N GLY A 143 -9.92 0.52 0.62
CA GLY A 143 -10.73 -0.67 0.87
C GLY A 143 -10.24 -1.48 2.07
N GLY A 144 -8.97 -1.37 2.44
CA GLY A 144 -8.40 -2.08 3.57
C GLY A 144 -8.19 -3.58 3.38
N ILE A 145 -8.34 -4.16 2.18
CA ILE A 145 -8.29 -5.61 1.98
C ILE A 145 -6.89 -6.01 1.50
N THR A 146 -6.16 -6.73 2.35
CA THR A 146 -4.80 -7.21 2.03
C THR A 146 -4.71 -8.73 2.24
N VAL A 147 -4.25 -9.44 1.21
CA VAL A 147 -3.84 -10.84 1.34
C VAL A 147 -2.46 -10.86 1.99
N ALA A 148 -2.33 -11.56 3.11
CA ALA A 148 -1.07 -11.59 3.86
C ALA A 148 0.02 -12.35 3.08
N GLU A 149 1.29 -12.01 3.31
CA GLU A 149 2.42 -12.57 2.58
C GLU A 149 2.56 -14.10 2.82
N GLU A 150 2.20 -14.55 4.02
CA GLU A 150 2.19 -15.97 4.40
C GLU A 150 0.98 -16.75 3.87
N ALA A 151 0.02 -16.10 3.21
CA ALA A 151 -1.21 -16.73 2.76
C ALA A 151 -0.97 -17.74 1.63
N VAL A 152 -1.71 -18.85 1.66
CA VAL A 152 -1.76 -19.85 0.60
C VAL A 152 -3.17 -19.90 0.03
N GLY A 153 -3.32 -19.37 -1.18
CA GLY A 153 -4.63 -19.24 -1.81
C GLY A 153 -5.54 -18.32 -1.00
N ALA A 154 -5.03 -17.16 -0.59
CA ALA A 154 -5.76 -16.10 0.12
C ALA A 154 -6.52 -16.58 1.38
N ASP A 155 -5.95 -17.54 2.11
CA ASP A 155 -6.52 -18.05 3.37
C ASP A 155 -6.16 -17.20 4.59
N VAL A 156 -5.23 -16.26 4.48
CA VAL A 156 -4.88 -15.29 5.52
C VAL A 156 -5.11 -13.87 5.00
N ILE A 157 -6.00 -13.13 5.66
CA ILE A 157 -6.45 -11.80 5.26
C ILE A 157 -6.26 -10.79 6.40
N LEU A 158 -5.77 -9.61 6.04
CA LEU A 158 -5.76 -8.42 6.88
C LEU A 158 -6.79 -7.43 6.36
N ILE A 159 -7.67 -6.97 7.24
CA ILE A 159 -8.59 -5.86 7.01
C ILE A 159 -8.08 -4.63 7.76
N SER A 160 -7.65 -3.60 7.05
CA SER A 160 -7.13 -2.34 7.63
C SER A 160 -7.46 -1.13 6.74
N PRO A 161 -8.73 -0.70 6.71
CA PRO A 161 -9.13 0.45 5.90
C PRO A 161 -8.52 1.77 6.41
N SER A 162 -8.11 2.62 5.47
CA SER A 162 -7.61 3.96 5.72
C SER A 162 -8.76 4.98 5.60
N PHE A 163 -9.11 5.57 6.73
CA PHE A 163 -10.19 6.56 6.84
C PHE A 163 -9.68 7.99 6.61
N THR A 164 -9.28 8.32 5.37
CA THR A 164 -8.93 9.70 5.01
C THR A 164 -10.11 10.66 5.23
N ASP A 165 -9.81 11.90 5.60
CA ASP A 165 -10.82 12.96 5.79
C ASP A 165 -11.33 13.53 4.45
N THR A 166 -10.66 13.22 3.34
CA THR A 166 -11.02 13.74 2.02
C THR A 166 -11.96 12.82 1.24
N ILE A 167 -12.28 11.64 1.76
CA ILE A 167 -13.22 10.67 1.17
C ILE A 167 -14.33 10.37 2.19
N ASN A 168 -15.58 10.44 1.72
CA ASN A 168 -16.74 10.23 2.57
C ASN A 168 -17.15 8.76 2.68
N PHE A 169 -16.88 7.94 1.67
CA PHE A 169 -17.18 6.52 1.70
C PHE A 169 -16.31 5.72 0.73
N VAL A 170 -16.14 4.44 1.03
CA VAL A 170 -15.55 3.44 0.13
C VAL A 170 -16.45 2.20 0.17
N ASP A 171 -16.72 1.63 -1.00
CA ASP A 171 -17.37 0.32 -1.15
C ASP A 171 -16.42 -0.59 -1.94
N CYS A 172 -15.72 -1.48 -1.23
CA CYS A 172 -14.68 -2.33 -1.80
C CYS A 172 -15.02 -3.81 -1.58
N TRP A 173 -14.77 -4.62 -2.61
CA TRP A 173 -14.83 -6.06 -2.50
C TRP A 173 -13.75 -6.72 -3.36
N HIS A 174 -13.30 -7.90 -2.93
CA HIS A 174 -12.33 -8.70 -3.65
C HIS A 174 -12.78 -10.16 -3.69
N GLN A 175 -12.82 -10.75 -4.89
CA GLN A 175 -13.14 -12.16 -5.08
C GLN A 175 -11.87 -12.99 -5.02
N THR A 176 -11.74 -13.82 -4.00
CA THR A 176 -10.64 -14.79 -3.87
C THR A 176 -11.11 -16.20 -4.20
N ILE A 177 -10.18 -17.16 -4.20
CA ILE A 177 -10.50 -18.59 -4.25
C ILE A 177 -11.25 -19.08 -3.00
N ARG A 178 -11.19 -18.33 -1.89
CA ARG A 178 -11.90 -18.63 -0.63
C ARG A 178 -13.32 -18.08 -0.64
N GLY A 179 -13.56 -17.03 -1.40
CA GLY A 179 -14.86 -16.37 -1.50
C GLY A 179 -14.71 -14.87 -1.63
N ARG A 180 -15.85 -14.18 -1.61
CA ARG A 180 -15.89 -12.72 -1.65
C ARG A 180 -15.60 -12.14 -0.28
N ILE A 181 -14.64 -11.22 -0.23
CA ILE A 181 -14.33 -10.39 0.94
C ILE A 181 -14.84 -8.98 0.64
N GLU A 182 -15.55 -8.37 1.56
CA GLU A 182 -16.08 -7.01 1.42
C GLU A 182 -15.63 -6.15 2.59
N CYS A 183 -15.26 -4.92 2.31
CA CYS A 183 -14.97 -3.91 3.32
C CYS A 183 -15.50 -2.58 2.82
N ARG A 184 -16.43 -2.02 3.57
CA ARG A 184 -17.15 -0.80 3.21
C ARG A 184 -17.16 0.12 4.41
N TRP A 185 -16.88 1.38 4.19
CA TRP A 185 -17.01 2.36 5.25
C TRP A 185 -17.65 3.64 4.74
N ARG A 186 -18.38 4.32 5.61
CA ARG A 186 -19.01 5.60 5.33
C ARG A 186 -18.96 6.51 6.55
N ARG A 187 -18.50 7.74 6.32
CA ARG A 187 -18.45 8.81 7.30
C ARG A 187 -19.83 9.46 7.43
N TYR A 188 -20.30 9.56 8.66
CA TYR A 188 -21.49 10.30 9.05
C TYR A 188 -21.13 11.37 10.09
N LYS A 189 -22.09 12.23 10.45
CA LYS A 189 -21.89 13.25 11.49
C LYS A 189 -21.48 12.68 12.86
N LYS A 190 -21.85 11.43 13.15
CA LYS A 190 -21.68 10.77 14.46
C LYS A 190 -20.50 9.80 14.53
N GLY A 191 -19.74 9.63 13.45
CA GLY A 191 -18.68 8.62 13.37
C GLY A 191 -18.57 7.98 11.99
N ILE A 192 -17.79 6.90 11.90
CA ILE A 192 -17.61 6.12 10.67
C ILE A 192 -18.26 4.76 10.85
N GLU A 193 -19.24 4.45 10.01
CA GLU A 193 -19.80 3.10 9.94
C GLU A 193 -18.88 2.24 9.08
N LEU A 194 -18.42 1.12 9.62
CA LEU A 194 -17.60 0.12 8.94
C LEU A 194 -18.39 -1.20 8.88
N VAL A 195 -18.50 -1.76 7.68
CA VAL A 195 -19.13 -3.04 7.38
C VAL A 195 -18.13 -3.94 6.68
N ILE A 196 -17.89 -5.12 7.25
CA ILE A 196 -16.95 -6.11 6.72
C ILE A 196 -17.71 -7.42 6.52
N LYS A 197 -17.52 -8.07 5.37
CA LYS A 197 -18.01 -9.43 5.12
C LYS A 197 -16.86 -10.34 4.76
N VAL A 198 -16.79 -11.49 5.42
CA VAL A 198 -15.70 -12.48 5.27
C VAL A 198 -16.29 -13.88 5.05
N PRO A 199 -15.68 -14.70 4.18
CA PRO A 199 -16.08 -16.09 4.02
C PRO A 199 -15.61 -16.96 5.20
N PHE A 200 -16.30 -18.08 5.45
CA PHE A 200 -16.07 -19.00 6.59
C PHE A 200 -14.94 -20.04 6.38
N ASN A 201 -14.10 -19.88 5.38
CA ASN A 201 -13.05 -20.85 5.02
C ASN A 201 -11.66 -20.21 4.95
N LEU A 202 -11.50 -19.08 5.63
CA LEU A 202 -10.21 -18.47 5.86
C LEU A 202 -9.52 -19.19 7.01
N LYS A 203 -8.20 -19.35 6.91
CA LYS A 203 -7.36 -19.78 8.02
C LYS A 203 -7.30 -18.71 9.10
N LYS A 204 -7.26 -17.43 8.70
CA LYS A 204 -7.21 -16.28 9.61
C LYS A 204 -7.70 -15.02 8.91
N CYS A 205 -8.51 -14.22 9.60
CA CYS A 205 -8.86 -12.86 9.19
C CYS A 205 -8.68 -11.91 10.37
N THR A 206 -7.86 -10.88 10.21
CA THR A 206 -7.58 -9.91 11.28
C THR A 206 -8.04 -8.53 10.86
N LEU A 207 -8.79 -7.86 11.73
CA LEU A 207 -9.12 -6.45 11.59
C LEU A 207 -8.13 -5.61 12.40
N LYS A 208 -7.43 -4.68 11.74
CA LYS A 208 -6.54 -3.70 12.35
C LYS A 208 -7.21 -2.32 12.34
N LEU A 209 -7.47 -1.76 13.52
CA LEU A 209 -8.08 -0.44 13.68
C LEU A 209 -7.18 0.51 14.49
N PRO A 210 -7.07 1.79 14.09
CA PRO A 210 -6.38 2.80 14.89
C PRO A 210 -7.04 3.00 16.27
N LYS A 211 -6.22 3.14 17.32
CA LYS A 211 -6.65 3.38 18.71
C LYS A 211 -7.38 4.71 18.92
N VAL A 212 -7.29 5.63 17.95
CA VAL A 212 -8.00 6.91 17.98
C VAL A 212 -9.52 6.75 17.87
N TYR A 213 -10.01 5.63 17.33
CA TYR A 213 -11.44 5.35 17.20
C TYR A 213 -11.99 4.65 18.43
N GLN A 214 -13.20 5.06 18.84
CA GLN A 214 -13.89 4.47 19.99
C GLN A 214 -14.99 3.52 19.50
N LEU A 215 -14.96 2.27 19.96
CA LEU A 215 -15.90 1.26 19.52
C LEU A 215 -17.15 1.20 20.40
N ASN A 216 -18.32 1.14 19.76
CA ASN A 216 -19.62 1.04 20.43
C ASN A 216 -20.04 -0.41 20.83
N LYS A 217 -19.07 -1.33 21.02
CA LYS A 217 -19.20 -2.70 21.58
C LYS A 217 -19.73 -3.84 20.67
N GLN A 218 -19.38 -3.87 19.38
CA GLN A 218 -19.76 -4.98 18.48
C GLN A 218 -18.62 -5.93 18.08
N LEU A 219 -17.38 -5.65 18.50
CA LEU A 219 -16.23 -6.52 18.25
C LEU A 219 -15.87 -7.36 19.49
N PRO A 220 -15.24 -8.54 19.30
CA PRO A 220 -14.61 -9.25 20.40
C PRO A 220 -13.51 -8.40 21.05
N ALA A 221 -12.96 -8.86 22.18
CA ALA A 221 -11.77 -8.24 22.76
C ALA A 221 -10.61 -8.28 21.73
N PRO A 222 -9.75 -7.23 21.69
CA PRO A 222 -8.56 -7.27 20.86
C PRO A 222 -7.69 -8.49 21.19
N ILE A 223 -7.20 -9.18 20.16
CA ILE A 223 -6.23 -10.27 20.31
C ILE A 223 -4.80 -9.77 20.48
N ASP A 224 -4.53 -8.53 20.04
CA ASP A 224 -3.22 -7.88 20.13
C ASP A 224 -3.36 -6.35 20.05
N CYS A 225 -2.31 -5.61 20.41
CA CYS A 225 -2.20 -4.18 20.20
C CYS A 225 -0.75 -3.73 20.00
N ASP A 226 -0.55 -2.78 19.08
CA ASP A 226 0.71 -2.04 18.95
C ASP A 226 0.56 -0.63 19.53
N THR A 227 1.56 0.24 19.39
CA THR A 227 1.50 1.63 19.88
C THR A 227 0.26 2.39 19.40
N TYR A 228 -0.19 2.14 18.17
CA TYR A 228 -1.19 2.93 17.45
C TYR A 228 -2.47 2.18 17.10
N HIS A 229 -2.49 0.84 17.18
CA HIS A 229 -3.59 0.02 16.68
C HIS A 229 -4.04 -1.08 17.66
N HIS A 230 -5.30 -1.46 17.53
CA HIS A 230 -5.86 -2.69 18.05
C HIS A 230 -6.06 -3.70 16.91
N PHE A 231 -5.84 -4.98 17.23
CA PHE A 231 -6.04 -6.09 16.32
C PHE A 231 -7.16 -6.99 16.85
N TYR A 232 -8.12 -7.31 15.99
CA TYR A 232 -9.27 -8.15 16.32
C TYR A 232 -9.26 -9.38 15.43
N ASP A 233 -9.48 -10.55 16.02
CA ASP A 233 -9.79 -11.73 15.24
C ASP A 233 -11.24 -11.62 14.75
N ILE A 234 -11.40 -11.65 13.44
CA ILE A 234 -12.70 -11.62 12.76
C ILE A 234 -12.87 -12.83 11.84
N THR A 235 -12.05 -13.87 12.06
CA THR A 235 -12.19 -15.16 11.37
C THR A 235 -13.59 -15.71 11.64
N ASP A 236 -14.26 -16.17 10.58
CA ASP A 236 -15.61 -16.76 10.65
C ASP A 236 -16.70 -15.84 11.22
N ALA A 237 -16.47 -14.52 11.26
CA ALA A 237 -17.49 -13.58 11.76
C ALA A 237 -18.69 -13.42 10.81
N GLY A 238 -18.56 -13.85 9.55
CA GLY A 238 -19.57 -13.68 8.50
C GLY A 238 -19.72 -12.22 8.11
N GLU A 239 -20.54 -11.46 8.84
CA GLU A 239 -20.71 -10.02 8.67
C GLU A 239 -20.48 -9.29 10.00
N ILE A 240 -19.62 -8.27 9.94
CA ILE A 240 -19.37 -7.34 11.04
C ILE A 240 -19.86 -5.98 10.61
N LYS A 241 -20.56 -5.32 11.52
CA LYS A 241 -20.91 -3.90 11.44
C LYS A 241 -20.44 -3.24 12.72
N VAL A 242 -19.74 -2.10 12.60
CA VAL A 242 -19.29 -1.30 13.76
C VAL A 242 -19.43 0.19 13.47
N LEU A 243 -19.59 0.99 14.51
CA LEU A 243 -19.46 2.44 14.44
C LEU A 243 -18.19 2.85 15.19
N LEU A 244 -17.32 3.59 14.48
CA LEU A 244 -16.06 4.15 14.94
C LEU A 244 -16.20 5.62 15.33
#